data_AF-A0A918HDD2-F1
#
_entry.id   AF-A0A918HDD2-F1
#
_cell.length_a   1.000
_cell.length_b   1.000
_cell.length_c   1.000
_cell.angle_alpha   90.00
_cell.angle_beta   90.00
_cell.angle_gamma   90.00
#
_symmetry.space_group_name_H-M   'P 1'
#
loop_
_entity.id
_entity.type
_entity.pdbx_description
1 polymer ?
#
loop_
_entity_poly.entity_id
_entity_poly.type
_entity_poly.pdbx_seq_one_letter_code
_entity_poly.pdbx_strand_id
1 'polypeptide(L)'
;MTWQGIGLAFFSLTVLPAGLAMATNRVPKRLRHRLAPVRPRGWALLLVYATAPVNALPRVAGASADMTLGCTAAGGVLAIAGYLVLGLTARTRQGRPVVVPREGS
;
A
#
# COMPACT_ATOMS: atom_id res chain seq x y z
N MET A 1 -26.53 -9.90 0.73
CA MET A 1 -25.23 -9.61 0.07
C MET A 1 -25.29 -8.20 -0.48
N THR A 2 -24.32 -7.30 -0.21
CA THR A 2 -23.91 -6.25 -1.18
C THR A 2 -22.95 -5.19 -0.60
N TRP A 3 -23.05 -4.75 0.66
CA TRP A 3 -22.24 -3.59 1.10
C TRP A 3 -20.72 -3.87 1.14
N GLN A 4 -20.32 -5.04 1.65
CA GLN A 4 -18.91 -5.45 1.68
C GLN A 4 -18.32 -5.63 0.27
N GLY A 5 -19.12 -6.15 -0.67
CA GLY A 5 -18.71 -6.31 -2.07
C GLY A 5 -18.60 -4.97 -2.81
N ILE A 6 -19.55 -4.05 -2.58
CA ILE A 6 -19.51 -2.69 -3.13
C ILE A 6 -18.30 -1.94 -2.59
N GLY A 7 -18.07 -1.99 -1.28
CA GLY A 7 -16.90 -1.38 -0.64
C GLY A 7 -15.58 -1.92 -1.20
N LEU A 8 -15.49 -3.24 -1.37
CA LEU A 8 -14.32 -3.87 -1.98
C LEU A 8 -14.12 -3.43 -3.44
N ALA A 9 -15.19 -3.34 -4.23
CA ALA A 9 -15.12 -2.91 -5.62
C ALA A 9 -14.62 -1.46 -5.75
N PHE A 10 -15.19 -0.52 -4.97
CA PHE A 10 -14.73 0.88 -4.94
C PHE A 10 -13.28 1.00 -4.45
N PHE A 11 -12.92 0.26 -3.40
CA PHE A 11 -11.56 0.25 -2.88
C PHE A 11 -10.56 -0.32 -3.90
N SER A 12 -10.96 -1.36 -4.64
CA SER A 12 -10.16 -1.92 -5.73
C SER A 12 -9.99 -0.92 -6.86
N LEU A 13 -11.06 -0.27 -7.33
CA LEU A 13 -10.98 0.70 -8.41
C LEU A 13 -10.07 1.89 -8.09
N THR A 14 -9.99 2.28 -6.81
CA THR A 14 -9.23 3.45 -6.37
C THR A 14 -7.78 3.10 -6.05
N VAL A 15 -7.54 2.03 -5.29
CA VAL A 15 -6.21 1.74 -4.73
C VAL A 15 -5.39 0.82 -5.63
N LEU A 16 -6.02 -0.17 -6.29
CA LEU A 16 -5.29 -1.17 -7.08
C LEU A 16 -4.57 -0.56 -8.30
N PRO A 17 -5.20 0.30 -9.13
CA PRO A 17 -4.52 0.90 -10.28
C PRO A 17 -3.34 1.78 -9.85
N ALA A 18 -3.53 2.56 -8.79
CA ALA A 18 -2.48 3.44 -8.26
C ALA A 18 -1.29 2.63 -7.70
N GLY A 19 -1.57 1.63 -6.85
CA GLY A 19 -0.56 0.74 -6.29
C GLY A 19 0.23 0.01 -7.37
N LEU A 20 -0.45 -0.54 -8.38
CA LEU A 20 0.18 -1.25 -9.48
C LEU A 20 1.01 -0.33 -10.38
N ALA A 21 0.51 0.86 -10.71
CA ALA A 21 1.26 1.85 -11.48
C ALA A 21 2.55 2.28 -10.75
N MET A 22 2.49 2.44 -9.43
CA MET A 22 3.67 2.75 -8.61
C MET A 22 4.65 1.58 -8.50
N ALA A 23 4.17 0.36 -8.26
CA ALA A 23 5.02 -0.84 -8.15
C ALA A 23 5.72 -1.18 -9.48
N THR A 24 5.05 -0.94 -10.61
CA THR A 24 5.62 -1.13 -11.96
C THR A 24 6.43 0.09 -12.46
N ASN A 25 6.56 1.14 -11.64
CA ASN A 25 7.24 2.39 -11.99
C ASN A 25 6.66 3.11 -13.23
N ARG A 26 5.38 2.87 -13.56
CA ARG A 26 4.61 3.52 -14.63
C ARG A 26 4.03 4.87 -14.20
N VAL A 27 4.70 5.58 -13.29
CA VAL A 27 4.25 6.89 -12.80
C VAL A 27 4.84 8.01 -13.66
N PRO A 28 4.06 9.05 -14.04
CA PRO A 28 4.55 10.18 -14.82
C PRO A 28 5.79 10.83 -14.20
N LYS A 29 6.77 11.22 -15.02
CA LYS A 29 8.06 11.79 -14.56
C LYS A 29 7.89 12.96 -13.58
N ARG A 30 6.86 13.81 -13.80
CA ARG A 30 6.52 14.96 -12.93
C ARG A 30 6.15 14.54 -11.50
N LEU A 31 5.49 13.39 -11.36
CA LEU A 31 5.03 12.84 -10.08
C LEU A 31 6.11 12.00 -9.38
N ARG A 32 7.07 11.44 -10.12
CA ARG A 32 8.16 10.61 -9.57
C ARG A 32 9.00 11.34 -8.52
N HIS A 33 9.28 12.63 -8.69
CA HIS A 33 10.06 13.41 -7.71
C HIS A 33 9.33 13.58 -6.37
N ARG A 34 8.01 13.74 -6.38
CA ARG A 34 7.19 13.82 -5.16
C ARG A 34 6.99 12.46 -4.50
N LEU A 35 6.85 11.42 -5.32
CA LEU A 35 6.55 10.07 -4.87
C LEU A 35 7.79 9.20 -4.62
N ALA A 36 9.00 9.73 -4.79
CA ALA A 36 10.23 8.99 -4.52
C ALA A 36 10.35 8.59 -3.03
N PRO A 37 10.67 7.32 -2.71
CA PRO A 37 10.87 6.21 -3.65
C PRO A 37 9.54 5.57 -4.10
N VAL A 38 9.27 5.60 -5.41
CA VAL A 38 7.95 5.28 -6.00
C VAL A 38 7.59 3.80 -5.87
N ARG A 39 8.53 2.91 -6.20
CA ARG A 39 8.32 1.46 -6.19
C ARG A 39 7.97 0.92 -4.79
N PRO A 40 8.75 1.21 -3.74
CA PRO A 40 8.44 0.77 -2.38
C PRO A 40 7.10 1.28 -1.86
N ARG A 41 6.74 2.54 -2.18
CA ARG A 41 5.42 3.09 -1.83
C ARG A 41 4.28 2.39 -2.56
N GLY A 42 4.49 1.99 -3.82
CA GLY A 42 3.56 1.15 -4.57
C GLY A 42 3.34 -0.21 -3.91
N TRP A 43 4.42 -0.87 -3.48
CA TRP A 43 4.33 -2.13 -2.73
C TRP A 43 3.64 -1.98 -1.38
N ALA A 44 3.93 -0.91 -0.64
CA ALA A 44 3.23 -0.60 0.62
C ALA A 44 1.72 -0.46 0.40
N LEU A 45 1.31 0.26 -0.65
CA LEU A 45 -0.10 0.42 -1.00
C LEU A 45 -0.76 -0.90 -1.42
N LEU A 46 -0.06 -1.76 -2.17
CA LEU A 46 -0.58 -3.08 -2.54
C LEU A 46 -0.74 -4.01 -1.33
N LEU A 47 0.18 -3.95 -0.36
CA LEU A 47 0.06 -4.70 0.90
C LEU A 47 -1.14 -4.23 1.72
N VAL A 48 -1.32 -2.92 1.87
CA VAL A 48 -2.51 -2.36 2.54
C VAL A 48 -3.78 -2.70 1.76
N TYR A 49 -3.73 -2.65 0.42
CA TYR A 49 -4.86 -3.03 -0.41
C TYR A 49 -5.27 -4.49 -0.16
N ALA A 50 -4.31 -5.42 -0.11
CA ALA A 50 -4.57 -6.85 0.05
C ALA A 50 -5.32 -7.22 1.34
N THR A 51 -5.29 -6.35 2.35
CA THR A 51 -6.05 -6.56 3.60
C THR A 51 -7.56 -6.59 3.38
N ALA A 52 -8.06 -5.75 2.47
CA ALA A 52 -9.48 -5.63 2.17
C ALA A 52 -10.06 -6.91 1.52
N PRO A 53 -9.51 -7.45 0.40
CA PRO A 53 -10.02 -8.68 -0.18
C PRO A 53 -9.79 -9.89 0.74
N VAL A 54 -8.64 -9.98 1.43
CA VAL A 54 -8.38 -11.10 2.35
C VAL A 54 -9.43 -11.14 3.46
N ASN A 55 -9.86 -9.99 3.99
CA ASN A 55 -10.90 -9.95 5.03
C ASN A 55 -12.33 -10.04 4.49
N ALA A 56 -12.60 -9.47 3.31
CA ALA A 56 -13.95 -9.38 2.75
C ALA A 56 -14.38 -10.64 1.98
N LEU A 57 -13.48 -11.29 1.24
CA LEU A 57 -13.82 -12.45 0.40
C LEU A 57 -14.38 -13.64 1.20
N PRO A 58 -13.81 -14.05 2.35
CA PRO A 58 -14.37 -15.15 3.14
C PRO A 58 -15.80 -14.85 3.63
N ARG A 59 -16.06 -13.59 4.03
CA ARG A 59 -17.38 -13.15 4.50
C ARG A 59 -18.42 -13.14 3.39
N VAL A 60 -18.01 -12.74 2.18
CA VAL A 60 -18.86 -12.80 0.97
C VAL A 60 -19.10 -14.26 0.55
N ALA A 61 -18.12 -15.13 0.71
CA ALA A 61 -18.23 -16.56 0.36
C ALA A 61 -19.02 -17.39 1.39
N GLY A 62 -19.45 -16.79 2.52
CA GLY A 62 -20.14 -17.52 3.58
C GLY A 62 -19.24 -18.49 4.36
N ALA A 63 -17.94 -18.18 4.46
CA ALA A 63 -16.97 -18.99 5.20
C ALA A 63 -17.27 -19.01 6.72
N SER A 64 -16.75 -20.01 7.42
CA SER A 64 -16.90 -20.14 8.87
C SER A 64 -16.26 -18.98 9.64
N ALA A 65 -16.66 -18.81 10.90
CA ALA A 65 -16.13 -17.77 11.78
C ALA A 65 -14.60 -17.93 11.99
N ASP A 66 -14.11 -19.15 12.19
CA ASP A 66 -12.68 -19.43 12.36
C ASP A 66 -11.86 -19.07 11.13
N MET A 67 -12.39 -19.38 9.94
CA MET A 67 -11.75 -19.00 8.67
C MET A 67 -11.73 -17.48 8.49
N THR A 68 -12.83 -16.81 8.82
CA THR A 68 -12.92 -15.34 8.77
C THR A 68 -11.95 -14.70 9.76
N LEU A 69 -11.77 -15.27 10.94
CA LEU A 69 -10.82 -14.80 11.95
C LEU A 69 -9.37 -14.97 11.46
N GLY A 70 -9.04 -16.16 10.93
CA GLY A 70 -7.72 -16.42 10.34
C GLY A 70 -7.38 -15.46 9.20
N CYS A 71 -8.33 -15.21 8.30
CA CYS A 71 -8.17 -14.22 7.24
C CYS A 71 -8.07 -12.78 7.77
N THR A 72 -8.80 -12.43 8.83
CA THR A 72 -8.69 -11.11 9.48
C THR A 72 -7.29 -10.92 10.07
N ALA A 73 -6.74 -11.94 10.74
CA ALA A 73 -5.39 -11.91 11.28
C ALA A 73 -4.34 -11.76 10.15
N ALA A 74 -4.47 -12.53 9.07
CA ALA A 74 -3.61 -12.41 7.90
C ALA A 74 -3.68 -11.00 7.26
N GLY A 75 -4.90 -10.43 7.17
CA GLY A 75 -5.10 -9.05 6.75
C GLY A 75 -4.40 -8.04 7.66
N GLY A 76 -4.44 -8.25 8.99
CA GLY A 76 -3.70 -7.42 9.95
C GLY A 76 -2.18 -7.45 9.73
N VAL A 77 -1.61 -8.64 9.50
CA VAL A 77 -0.18 -8.79 9.19
C VAL A 77 0.19 -8.04 7.91
N LEU A 78 -0.63 -8.13 6.86
CA LEU A 78 -0.44 -7.41 5.60
C LEU A 78 -0.49 -5.88 5.80
N ALA A 79 -1.42 -5.37 6.61
CA ALA A 79 -1.46 -3.94 6.95
C ALA A 79 -0.16 -3.49 7.63
N ILE A 80 0.27 -4.22 8.67
CA ILE A 80 1.48 -3.89 9.44
C ILE A 80 2.70 -3.88 8.50
N ALA A 81 2.85 -4.90 7.66
CA ALA A 81 3.93 -4.97 6.67
C ALA A 81 3.91 -3.76 5.73
N GLY A 82 2.74 -3.38 5.21
CA GLY A 82 2.57 -2.19 4.37
C GLY A 82 3.00 -0.90 5.07
N TYR A 83 2.59 -0.69 6.32
CA TYR A 83 2.98 0.47 7.12
C TYR A 83 4.47 0.48 7.46
N LEU A 84 5.07 -0.67 7.74
CA LEU A 84 6.51 -0.79 7.97
C LEU A 84 7.31 -0.39 6.73
N VAL A 85 6.94 -0.91 5.55
CA VAL A 85 7.57 -0.51 4.28
C VAL A 85 7.42 0.99 4.07
N LEU A 86 6.23 1.55 4.29
CA LEU A 86 6.01 2.99 4.17
C LEU A 86 6.90 3.80 5.13
N GLY A 87 6.96 3.41 6.40
CA GLY A 87 7.80 4.06 7.41
C GLY A 87 9.30 4.01 7.09
N LEU A 88 9.80 2.87 6.65
CA LEU A 88 11.20 2.71 6.21
C LEU A 88 11.51 3.60 4.99
N THR A 89 10.57 3.73 4.06
CA THR A 89 10.73 4.62 2.89
C THR A 89 10.69 6.09 3.23
N ALA A 90 9.99 6.47 4.30
CA ALA A 90 9.98 7.84 4.80
C ALA A 90 11.31 8.18 5.50
N ARG A 91 11.83 7.27 6.33
CA ARG A 91 13.11 7.45 7.03
C ARG A 91 14.30 7.55 6.08
N THR A 92 14.36 6.69 5.06
CA THR A 92 15.42 6.73 4.03
C THR A 92 15.45 8.02 3.23
N ARG A 93 14.30 8.72 3.09
CA ARG A 93 14.24 10.04 2.45
C ARG A 93 14.79 11.16 3.35
N GLN A 94 14.54 11.08 4.67
CA GLN A 94 14.99 12.08 5.64
C GLN A 94 16.49 11.98 5.92
N GLY A 95 17.08 10.79 5.86
CA GLY A 95 18.51 10.58 6.09
C GLY A 95 19.45 11.04 4.97
N ARG A 96 18.95 11.65 3.88
CA ARG A 96 19.80 12.21 2.82
C ARG A 96 20.15 13.66 3.19
N PRO A 97 21.38 13.97 3.62
CA PRO A 97 21.74 15.34 3.97
C PRO A 97 21.60 16.21 2.72
N VAL A 98 20.96 17.37 2.88
CA VAL A 98 21.04 18.44 1.89
C VAL A 98 22.51 18.84 1.82
N VAL A 99 23.18 18.50 0.73
CA VAL A 99 24.52 19.02 0.45
C VAL A 99 24.34 20.52 0.24
N VAL A 100 24.60 21.30 1.27
CA VAL A 100 24.75 22.74 1.16
C VAL A 100 26.01 22.95 0.32
N PRO A 101 25.93 23.61 -0.85
CA PRO A 101 27.13 24.00 -1.58
C PRO A 101 27.93 24.89 -0.63
N ARG A 102 29.15 24.48 -0.28
CA ARG A 102 30.09 25.42 0.32
C ARG A 102 30.34 26.49 -0.72
N GLU A 103 29.75 27.68 -0.52
CA GLU A 103 30.23 28.87 -1.20
C GLU A 103 31.71 29.04 -0.81
N GLY A 104 32.55 29.15 -1.85
CA GLY A 104 33.99 29.40 -1.74
C GLY A 104 34.25 30.69 -0.95
N SER A 105 35.26 30.67 -0.08
CA SER A 105 36.67 31.00 -0.38
C SER A 105 36.89 32.50 -0.48
#